data_AF-A0A9P7J3M5-F1
#
_entry.id   AF-A0A9P7J3M5-F1
#
_cell.length_a   1.000
_cell.length_b   1.000
_cell.length_c   1.000
_cell.angle_alpha   90.00
_cell.angle_beta   90.00
_cell.angle_gamma   90.00
#
_symmetry.space_group_name_H-M   'P 1'
#
loop_
_entity.id
_entity.type
_entity.pdbx_description
1 polymer ?
#
loop_
_entity_poly.entity_id
_entity_poly.type
_entity_poly.pdbx_seq_one_letter_code
_entity_poly.pdbx_strand_id
1 'polypeptide(L)'
;MHDTYAEILLPFASSPELLERYTNAWGGLRTGMLMEHLDSLAGSISYKHMLGPDVETIGRIRERGFYMVTASVDRLDVLAPLSPVRDIRLSGMVIYTGTSSMEVAVKMEALGASGVEDTLLLGRFSMVCRDAQTRKARPVNPLILGSREETALYSIGENAKKRRQSLALRSLSRVPPSSTEAEELHSMYLQYAQDNGLSGYERVWMGETNLEKTMLMFPQERNVHQKVFGGYLMRLAYELGFANASLFTRSHVTFMSLDSISFAKPVPIGSILRLTSQILHTTPPGELPGVVHVGVQANVVDVRTGQEQTTNDFRFTWYPDDGAAVVRQVVPKTYQEAMLWLEGKRALEMGNQIRGERNKKPST
;
A
#
# COMPACT_ATOMS: atom_id res chain seq x y z
N MET A 1 -22.95 -0.49 13.02
CA MET A 1 -21.70 -0.21 12.28
C MET A 1 -21.40 1.30 12.17
N HIS A 2 -22.43 2.12 11.94
CA HIS A 2 -22.36 3.58 11.74
C HIS A 2 -21.62 4.37 12.83
N ASP A 3 -21.73 3.94 14.09
CA ASP A 3 -21.07 4.58 15.24
C ASP A 3 -19.54 4.66 15.12
N THR A 4 -18.95 3.84 14.24
CA THR A 4 -17.51 3.81 13.99
C THR A 4 -17.06 4.79 12.90
N TYR A 5 -17.99 5.43 12.18
CA TYR A 5 -17.65 6.34 11.11
C TYR A 5 -16.79 7.51 11.62
N ALA A 6 -15.75 7.81 10.87
CA ALA A 6 -14.93 9.00 11.06
C ALA A 6 -14.44 9.52 9.71
N GLU A 7 -14.22 10.83 9.64
CA GLU A 7 -13.71 11.50 8.45
C GLU A 7 -12.72 12.60 8.80
N ILE A 8 -11.88 12.92 7.82
CA ILE A 8 -10.93 14.02 7.82
C ILE A 8 -11.16 14.79 6.52
N LEU A 9 -11.51 16.06 6.64
CA LEU A 9 -11.59 16.97 5.52
C LEU A 9 -10.23 17.64 5.30
N LEU A 10 -9.78 17.65 4.06
CA LEU A 10 -8.58 18.34 3.59
C LEU A 10 -9.02 19.50 2.67
N PRO A 11 -9.30 20.68 3.23
CA PRO A 11 -9.87 21.80 2.49
C PRO A 11 -8.80 22.59 1.72
N PHE A 12 -8.23 21.97 0.68
CA PHE A 12 -7.17 22.55 -0.14
C PHE A 12 -7.58 23.87 -0.80
N ALA A 13 -8.86 24.05 -1.15
CA ALA A 13 -9.35 25.28 -1.78
C ALA A 13 -9.34 26.48 -0.83
N SER A 14 -9.55 26.26 0.48
CA SER A 14 -9.65 27.34 1.47
C SER A 14 -8.44 27.45 2.41
N SER A 15 -7.47 26.52 2.34
CA SER A 15 -6.24 26.56 3.13
C SER A 15 -4.99 26.41 2.24
N PRO A 16 -4.40 27.53 1.79
CA PRO A 16 -3.18 27.53 0.99
C PRO A 16 -1.99 26.86 1.67
N GLU A 17 -1.83 27.03 2.99
CA GLU A 17 -0.74 26.43 3.75
C GLU A 17 -0.89 24.90 3.85
N LEU A 18 -2.13 24.41 3.95
CA LEU A 18 -2.41 22.98 3.89
C LEU A 18 -2.13 22.45 2.49
N LEU A 19 -2.62 23.13 1.45
CA LEU A 19 -2.37 22.75 0.06
C LEU A 19 -0.85 22.66 -0.21
N GLU A 20 -0.07 23.66 0.17
CA GLU A 20 1.39 23.67 -0.01
C GLU A 20 2.07 22.44 0.64
N ARG A 21 1.63 22.06 1.85
CA ARG A 21 2.18 20.89 2.55
C ARG A 21 1.92 19.56 1.83
N TYR A 22 0.80 19.48 1.10
CA TYR A 22 0.34 18.27 0.38
C TYR A 22 0.66 18.29 -1.10
N THR A 23 1.09 19.41 -1.66
CA THR A 23 1.56 19.52 -3.04
C THR A 23 2.99 18.98 -3.15
N ASN A 24 3.23 18.19 -4.19
CA ASN A 24 4.56 17.68 -4.55
C ASN A 24 5.28 18.70 -5.47
N ALA A 25 6.56 18.44 -5.78
CA ALA A 25 7.38 19.36 -6.57
C ALA A 25 6.87 19.61 -8.01
N TRP A 26 5.90 18.82 -8.49
CA TRP A 26 5.35 18.86 -9.85
C TRP A 26 3.88 19.27 -9.89
N GLY A 27 3.34 19.81 -8.78
CA GLY A 27 1.96 20.28 -8.71
C GLY A 27 0.92 19.18 -8.54
N GLY A 28 1.32 17.93 -8.30
CA GLY A 28 0.43 16.84 -7.89
C GLY A 28 0.35 16.69 -6.37
N LEU A 29 -0.45 15.74 -5.88
CA LEU A 29 -0.53 15.45 -4.46
C LEU A 29 0.60 14.52 -3.97
N ARG A 30 1.01 14.70 -2.71
CA ARG A 30 1.92 13.80 -2.00
C ARG A 30 1.17 12.56 -1.54
N THR A 31 0.93 11.63 -2.46
CA THR A 31 0.15 10.40 -2.19
C THR A 31 0.68 9.59 -1.02
N GLY A 32 2.00 9.51 -0.81
CA GLY A 32 2.57 8.87 0.38
C GLY A 32 2.09 9.50 1.70
N MET A 33 1.88 10.82 1.75
CA MET A 33 1.31 11.50 2.91
C MET A 33 -0.17 11.17 3.10
N LEU A 34 -0.94 11.09 2.00
CA LEU A 34 -2.35 10.66 2.05
C LEU A 34 -2.48 9.21 2.56
N MET A 35 -1.59 8.30 2.15
CA MET A 35 -1.55 6.93 2.68
C MET A 35 -1.25 6.90 4.19
N GLU A 36 -0.35 7.76 4.66
CA GLU A 36 -0.06 7.90 6.10
C GLU A 36 -1.30 8.38 6.88
N HIS A 37 -2.09 9.29 6.31
CA HIS A 37 -3.35 9.72 6.91
C HIS A 37 -4.44 8.65 6.89
N LEU A 38 -4.52 7.84 5.84
CA LEU A 38 -5.46 6.71 5.79
C LEU A 38 -5.16 5.69 6.89
N ASP A 39 -3.88 5.38 7.15
CA ASP A 39 -3.49 4.52 8.28
C ASP A 39 -3.86 5.16 9.63
N SER A 40 -3.64 6.47 9.77
CA SER A 40 -3.96 7.22 10.98
C SER A 40 -5.46 7.21 11.26
N LEU A 41 -6.26 7.43 10.22
CA LEU A 41 -7.71 7.38 10.26
C LEU A 41 -8.20 5.98 10.64
N ALA A 42 -7.65 4.92 10.04
CA ALA A 42 -7.98 3.54 10.40
C ALA A 42 -7.66 3.22 11.87
N GLY A 43 -6.52 3.73 12.37
CA GLY A 43 -6.16 3.70 13.79
C GLY A 43 -7.22 4.38 14.67
N SER A 44 -7.60 5.61 14.36
CA SER A 44 -8.58 6.39 15.12
C SER A 44 -9.96 5.73 15.12
N ILE A 45 -10.44 5.24 13.96
CA ILE A 45 -11.70 4.48 13.84
C ILE A 45 -11.67 3.24 14.74
N SER A 46 -10.54 2.53 14.76
CA SER A 46 -10.38 1.35 15.60
C SER A 46 -10.43 1.66 17.09
N TYR A 47 -9.81 2.77 17.52
CA TYR A 47 -9.92 3.22 18.90
C TYR A 47 -11.34 3.66 19.25
N LYS A 48 -12.01 4.41 18.37
CA LYS A 48 -13.42 4.80 18.54
C LYS A 48 -14.32 3.57 18.72
N HIS A 49 -14.13 2.54 17.90
CA HIS A 49 -14.86 1.28 18.02
C HIS A 49 -14.66 0.57 19.37
N MET A 50 -13.44 0.61 19.91
CA MET A 50 -13.12 -0.02 21.19
C MET A 50 -13.57 0.78 22.41
N LEU A 51 -13.58 2.11 22.31
CA LEU A 51 -13.84 3.01 23.44
C LEU A 51 -15.28 3.53 23.49
N GLY A 52 -16.02 3.47 22.39
CA GLY A 52 -17.39 3.96 22.26
C GLY A 52 -17.51 5.19 21.36
N PRO A 53 -18.73 5.49 20.86
CA PRO A 53 -18.97 6.55 19.88
C PRO A 53 -18.67 7.97 20.38
N ASP A 54 -18.86 8.22 21.67
CA ASP A 54 -18.74 9.55 22.29
C ASP A 54 -17.28 9.94 22.60
N VAL A 55 -16.32 9.10 22.24
CA VAL A 55 -14.91 9.34 22.55
C VAL A 55 -14.26 10.22 21.49
N GLU A 56 -13.97 11.46 21.88
CA GLU A 56 -13.26 12.43 21.04
C GLU A 56 -11.73 12.32 21.15
N THR A 57 -11.22 11.81 22.28
CA THR A 57 -9.77 11.67 22.51
C THR A 57 -9.38 10.31 23.09
N ILE A 58 -8.31 9.73 22.56
CA ILE A 58 -7.83 8.39 22.94
C ILE A 58 -7.29 8.38 24.40
N GLY A 59 -6.77 9.52 24.89
CA GLY A 59 -6.07 9.60 26.18
C GLY A 59 -4.71 8.88 26.17
N ARG A 60 -4.14 8.58 27.34
CA ARG A 60 -2.87 7.85 27.44
C ARG A 60 -3.11 6.33 27.40
N ILE A 61 -2.41 5.61 26.53
CA ILE A 61 -2.55 4.13 26.38
C ILE A 61 -2.38 3.37 27.70
N ARG A 62 -1.43 3.80 28.55
CA ARG A 62 -1.18 3.15 29.85
C ARG A 62 -2.43 3.11 30.73
N GLU A 63 -3.32 4.10 30.58
CA GLU A 63 -4.59 4.19 31.32
C GLU A 63 -5.69 3.33 30.67
N ARG A 64 -5.55 2.99 29.37
CA ARG A 64 -6.54 2.21 28.61
C ARG A 64 -6.32 0.69 28.70
N GLY A 65 -5.08 0.24 28.93
CA GLY A 65 -4.74 -1.18 29.07
C GLY A 65 -4.74 -1.99 27.76
N PHE A 66 -4.97 -1.36 26.61
CA PHE A 66 -4.84 -1.99 25.29
C PHE A 66 -4.39 -1.00 24.24
N TYR A 67 -4.08 -1.54 23.07
CA TYR A 67 -3.74 -0.75 21.91
C TYR A 67 -4.11 -1.37 20.58
N MET A 68 -4.32 -0.50 19.59
CA MET A 68 -4.52 -0.86 18.19
C MET A 68 -3.21 -0.76 17.41
N VAL A 69 -2.98 -1.75 16.54
CA VAL A 69 -1.90 -1.77 15.55
C VAL A 69 -2.43 -2.12 14.16
N THR A 70 -1.86 -1.52 13.13
CA THR A 70 -2.06 -1.94 11.74
C THR A 70 -1.31 -3.25 11.50
N ALA A 71 -2.03 -4.32 11.22
CA ALA A 71 -1.45 -5.63 10.93
C ALA A 71 -1.21 -5.83 9.43
N SER A 72 -2.16 -5.37 8.60
CA SER A 72 -2.03 -5.41 7.15
C SER A 72 -2.86 -4.32 6.49
N VAL A 73 -2.48 -3.97 5.26
CA VAL A 73 -3.26 -3.12 4.38
C VAL A 73 -3.58 -3.95 3.15
N ASP A 74 -4.85 -4.05 2.79
CA ASP A 74 -5.23 -4.67 1.53
C ASP A 74 -4.88 -3.74 0.36
N ARG A 75 -4.80 -4.31 -0.85
CA ARG A 75 -4.46 -3.56 -2.07
C ARG A 75 -5.24 -2.25 -2.18
N LEU A 76 -4.52 -1.15 -2.42
CA LEU A 76 -5.04 0.18 -2.70
C LEU A 76 -4.88 0.47 -4.20
N ASP A 77 -5.97 0.73 -4.90
CA ASP A 77 -5.94 1.17 -6.30
C ASP A 77 -6.44 2.61 -6.40
N VAL A 78 -5.74 3.42 -7.20
CA VAL A 78 -6.23 4.74 -7.62
C VAL A 78 -7.33 4.52 -8.67
N LEU A 79 -8.49 5.12 -8.43
CA LEU A 79 -9.68 4.97 -9.27
C LEU A 79 -9.89 6.19 -10.18
N ALA A 80 -9.41 7.35 -9.74
CA ALA A 80 -9.50 8.60 -10.48
C ALA A 80 -8.28 9.48 -10.16
N PRO A 81 -7.91 10.43 -11.04
CA PRO A 81 -6.74 11.28 -10.86
C PRO A 81 -6.73 12.03 -9.52
N LEU A 82 -5.60 11.99 -8.83
CA LEU A 82 -5.37 12.71 -7.57
C LEU A 82 -4.98 14.16 -7.84
N SER A 83 -5.97 15.03 -7.99
CA SER A 83 -5.76 16.46 -8.26
C SER A 83 -5.87 17.29 -6.98
N PRO A 84 -4.92 18.21 -6.71
CA PRO A 84 -4.99 19.11 -5.56
C PRO A 84 -6.00 20.26 -5.73
N VAL A 85 -6.65 20.39 -6.90
CA VAL A 85 -7.58 21.49 -7.20
C VAL A 85 -8.90 21.37 -6.42
N ARG A 86 -9.19 20.19 -5.86
CA ARG A 86 -10.42 19.92 -5.12
C ARG A 86 -10.13 19.54 -3.69
N ASP A 87 -11.02 19.92 -2.79
CA ASP A 87 -11.00 19.45 -1.42
C ASP A 87 -11.12 17.91 -1.40
N ILE A 88 -10.38 17.28 -0.50
CA ILE A 88 -10.39 15.82 -0.36
C ILE A 88 -10.99 15.44 0.98
N ARG A 89 -11.88 14.45 0.97
CA ARG A 89 -12.38 13.79 2.18
C ARG A 89 -11.76 12.41 2.30
N LEU A 90 -11.12 12.15 3.43
CA LEU A 90 -10.75 10.80 3.85
C LEU A 90 -11.80 10.31 4.84
N SER A 91 -12.46 9.20 4.58
CA SER A 91 -13.48 8.66 5.47
C SER A 91 -13.31 7.16 5.66
N GLY A 92 -13.93 6.60 6.69
CA GLY A 92 -13.91 5.17 6.91
C GLY A 92 -14.79 4.71 8.06
N MET A 93 -14.93 3.39 8.16
CA MET A 93 -15.70 2.71 9.21
C MET A 93 -15.22 1.27 9.40
N VAL A 94 -15.50 0.67 10.56
CA VAL A 94 -15.26 -0.76 10.77
C VAL A 94 -16.32 -1.54 10.02
N ILE A 95 -15.91 -2.40 9.09
CA ILE A 95 -16.85 -3.22 8.30
C ILE A 95 -16.93 -4.66 8.78
N TYR A 96 -15.90 -5.18 9.45
CA TYR A 96 -15.87 -6.56 9.96
C TYR A 96 -15.10 -6.64 11.27
N THR A 97 -15.53 -7.52 12.18
CA THR A 97 -14.82 -7.84 13.43
C THR A 97 -14.61 -9.35 13.52
N GLY A 98 -13.38 -9.74 13.83
CA GLY A 98 -13.02 -11.10 14.21
C GLY A 98 -12.91 -11.22 15.73
N THR A 99 -12.07 -12.13 16.21
CA THR A 99 -11.83 -12.27 17.65
C THR A 99 -11.04 -11.11 18.24
N SER A 100 -9.86 -10.80 17.66
CA SER A 100 -8.96 -9.73 18.12
C SER A 100 -8.57 -8.75 17.00
N SER A 101 -9.20 -8.89 15.84
CA SER A 101 -8.93 -8.11 14.64
C SER A 101 -10.19 -7.46 14.14
N MET A 102 -10.07 -6.34 13.45
CA MET A 102 -11.16 -5.70 12.73
C MET A 102 -10.68 -5.23 11.36
N GLU A 103 -11.57 -5.23 10.37
CA GLU A 103 -11.30 -4.65 9.05
C GLU A 103 -11.96 -3.28 8.99
N VAL A 104 -11.16 -2.26 8.73
CA VAL A 104 -11.61 -0.88 8.54
C VAL A 104 -11.61 -0.58 7.06
N ALA A 105 -12.78 -0.28 6.49
CA ALA A 105 -12.87 0.28 5.16
C ALA A 105 -12.52 1.76 5.21
N VAL A 106 -11.66 2.20 4.29
CA VAL A 106 -11.34 3.60 4.10
C VAL A 106 -11.59 4.00 2.66
N LYS A 107 -11.98 5.25 2.48
CA LYS A 107 -12.33 5.85 1.20
C LYS A 107 -11.70 7.23 1.14
N MET A 108 -11.18 7.57 -0.04
CA MET A 108 -10.72 8.91 -0.35
C MET A 108 -11.58 9.44 -1.50
N GLU A 109 -12.13 10.63 -1.32
CA GLU A 109 -13.02 11.26 -2.30
C GLU A 109 -12.58 12.68 -2.57
N ALA A 110 -12.69 13.09 -3.83
CA ALA A 110 -12.63 14.50 -4.18
C ALA A 110 -14.03 15.09 -4.15
N LEU A 111 -14.17 16.21 -3.45
CA LEU A 111 -15.44 16.93 -3.33
C LEU A 111 -15.63 17.82 -4.56
N GLY A 112 -16.69 17.57 -5.32
CA GLY A 112 -17.08 18.41 -6.46
C GLY A 112 -17.87 19.64 -6.04
N ALA A 113 -17.79 20.72 -6.83
CA ALA A 113 -18.58 21.94 -6.62
C ALA A 113 -20.11 21.71 -6.76
N SER A 114 -20.53 20.60 -7.39
CA SER A 114 -21.93 20.21 -7.63
C SER A 114 -22.47 19.18 -6.62
N GLY A 115 -21.70 18.82 -5.58
CA GLY A 115 -22.07 17.78 -4.62
C GLY A 115 -21.87 16.34 -5.10
N VAL A 116 -21.34 16.15 -6.32
CA VAL A 116 -20.90 14.82 -6.80
C VAL A 116 -19.50 14.54 -6.23
N GLU A 117 -19.38 13.45 -5.49
CA GLU A 117 -18.13 13.00 -4.88
C GLU A 117 -17.47 11.94 -5.78
N ASP A 118 -16.24 12.21 -6.22
CA ASP A 118 -15.47 11.25 -7.02
C ASP A 118 -14.64 10.39 -6.09
N THR A 119 -14.92 9.09 -6.05
CA THR A 119 -14.08 8.16 -5.29
C THR A 119 -12.72 8.03 -5.96
N LEU A 120 -11.69 8.51 -5.28
CA LEU A 120 -10.31 8.52 -5.75
C LEU A 120 -9.56 7.23 -5.39
N LEU A 121 -9.82 6.69 -4.20
CA LEU A 121 -9.15 5.49 -3.70
C LEU A 121 -10.06 4.77 -2.71
N LEU A 122 -10.04 3.44 -2.77
CA LEU A 122 -10.67 2.57 -1.79
C LEU A 122 -9.61 1.67 -1.17
N GLY A 123 -9.67 1.53 0.15
CA GLY A 123 -8.71 0.75 0.91
C GLY A 123 -9.36 0.00 2.06
N ARG A 124 -8.66 -1.02 2.55
CA ARG A 124 -9.05 -1.73 3.77
C ARG A 124 -7.83 -1.99 4.63
N PHE A 125 -7.95 -1.67 5.90
CA PHE A 125 -6.90 -1.81 6.91
C PHE A 125 -7.32 -2.90 7.90
N SER A 126 -6.47 -3.90 8.07
CA SER A 126 -6.67 -4.92 9.11
C SER A 126 -5.98 -4.44 10.38
N MET A 127 -6.78 -4.17 11.40
CA MET A 127 -6.36 -3.60 12.66
C MET A 127 -6.46 -4.66 13.74
N VAL A 128 -5.45 -4.78 14.61
CA VAL A 128 -5.40 -5.80 15.66
C VAL A 128 -5.32 -5.13 17.03
N CYS A 129 -6.14 -5.62 17.96
CA CYS A 129 -6.15 -5.20 19.34
C CYS A 129 -5.18 -6.05 20.16
N ARG A 130 -4.30 -5.38 20.90
CA ARG A 130 -3.28 -6.00 21.75
C ARG A 130 -3.42 -5.48 23.17
N ASP A 131 -3.18 -6.35 24.14
CA ASP A 131 -3.12 -5.98 25.55
C ASP A 131 -1.81 -5.22 25.84
N ALA A 132 -1.90 -4.10 26.55
CA ALA A 132 -0.77 -3.20 26.75
C ALA A 132 0.32 -3.78 27.67
N GLN A 133 -0.03 -4.70 28.56
CA GLN A 133 0.90 -5.29 29.53
C GLN A 133 1.51 -6.57 28.97
N THR A 134 0.68 -7.47 28.49
CA THR A 134 1.08 -8.82 28.03
C THR A 134 1.50 -8.86 26.56
N ARG A 135 1.16 -7.83 25.76
CA ARG A 135 1.34 -7.77 24.31
C ARG A 135 0.60 -8.87 23.52
N LYS A 136 -0.25 -9.66 24.19
CA LYS A 136 -1.06 -10.72 23.58
C LYS A 136 -2.26 -10.12 22.88
N ALA A 137 -2.89 -10.91 22.01
CA ALA A 137 -4.13 -10.54 21.34
C ALA A 137 -5.24 -10.28 22.38
N ARG A 138 -5.96 -9.17 22.24
CA ARG A 138 -7.10 -8.82 23.09
C ARG A 138 -8.39 -8.84 22.26
N PRO A 139 -9.52 -9.34 22.80
CA PRO A 139 -10.77 -9.34 22.07
C PRO A 139 -11.24 -7.94 21.65
N VAL A 140 -11.85 -7.83 20.48
CA VAL A 140 -12.50 -6.60 19.99
C VAL A 140 -14.01 -6.67 20.20
N ASN A 141 -14.65 -5.50 20.31
CA ASN A 141 -16.12 -5.44 20.41
C ASN A 141 -16.75 -6.01 19.12
N PRO A 142 -17.77 -6.88 19.21
CA PRO A 142 -18.46 -7.38 18.02
C PRO A 142 -19.26 -6.27 17.35
N LEU A 143 -19.37 -6.32 16.02
CA LEU A 143 -20.25 -5.41 15.29
C LEU A 143 -21.71 -5.82 15.45
N ILE A 144 -22.56 -4.83 15.74
CA ILE A 144 -24.01 -4.95 15.64
C ILE A 144 -24.42 -4.49 14.24
N LEU A 145 -25.12 -5.36 13.52
CA LEU A 145 -25.63 -5.14 12.17
C LEU A 145 -27.14 -4.85 12.27
N GLY A 146 -27.55 -3.68 11.81
CA GLY A 146 -28.94 -3.22 11.81
C GLY A 146 -29.55 -3.09 10.41
N SER A 147 -28.75 -3.05 9.34
CA SER A 147 -29.24 -2.91 7.96
C SER A 147 -28.70 -3.98 6.99
N ARG A 148 -29.40 -4.13 5.86
CA ARG A 148 -28.95 -5.00 4.75
C ARG A 148 -27.63 -4.52 4.16
N GLU A 149 -27.41 -3.20 4.11
CA GLU A 149 -26.17 -2.59 3.64
C GLU A 149 -25.00 -2.92 4.59
N GLU A 150 -25.20 -2.78 5.90
CA GLU A 150 -24.19 -3.18 6.90
C GLU A 150 -23.87 -4.67 6.82
N THR A 151 -24.88 -5.51 6.55
CA THR A 151 -24.67 -6.96 6.33
C THR A 151 -23.83 -7.23 5.08
N ALA A 152 -24.07 -6.49 4.00
CA ALA A 152 -23.27 -6.59 2.78
C ALA A 152 -21.81 -6.14 3.03
N LEU A 153 -21.60 -5.01 3.71
CA LEU A 153 -20.27 -4.54 4.09
C LEU A 153 -19.52 -5.54 4.98
N TYR A 154 -20.23 -6.19 5.92
CA TYR A 154 -19.67 -7.25 6.75
C TYR A 154 -19.20 -8.45 5.93
N SER A 155 -20.00 -8.89 4.97
CA SER A 155 -19.62 -9.97 4.06
C SER A 155 -18.40 -9.63 3.20
N ILE A 156 -18.28 -8.37 2.76
CA ILE A 156 -17.10 -7.87 2.03
C ILE A 156 -15.85 -7.98 2.89
N GLY A 157 -15.92 -7.51 4.15
CA GLY A 157 -14.81 -7.61 5.09
C GLY A 157 -14.39 -9.06 5.39
N GLU A 158 -15.36 -9.94 5.60
CA GLU A 158 -15.08 -11.37 5.84
C GLU A 158 -14.41 -12.04 4.62
N ASN A 159 -14.97 -11.83 3.43
CA ASN A 159 -14.44 -12.42 2.20
C ASN A 159 -13.04 -11.92 1.90
N ALA A 160 -12.76 -10.66 2.18
CA ALA A 160 -11.43 -10.14 1.97
C ALA A 160 -10.39 -10.71 2.93
N LYS A 161 -10.75 -10.92 4.20
CA LYS A 161 -9.89 -11.64 5.16
C LYS A 161 -9.59 -13.07 4.66
N LYS A 162 -10.61 -13.79 4.17
CA LYS A 162 -10.45 -15.14 3.58
C LYS A 162 -9.52 -15.10 2.36
N ARG A 163 -9.71 -14.14 1.45
CA ARG A 163 -8.88 -13.95 0.26
C ARG A 163 -7.42 -13.65 0.61
N ARG A 164 -7.18 -12.82 1.63
CA ARG A 164 -5.81 -12.53 2.11
C ARG A 164 -5.11 -13.78 2.63
N GLN A 165 -5.83 -14.61 3.40
CA GLN A 165 -5.30 -15.88 3.90
C GLN A 165 -4.99 -16.87 2.76
N SER A 166 -5.86 -16.95 1.74
CA SER A 166 -5.63 -17.84 0.60
C SER A 166 -4.47 -17.38 -0.29
N LEU A 167 -4.31 -16.07 -0.53
CA LEU A 167 -3.18 -15.52 -1.26
C LEU A 167 -1.85 -15.78 -0.57
N ALA A 168 -1.80 -15.68 0.77
CA ALA A 168 -0.60 -15.98 1.54
C ALA A 168 -0.15 -17.45 1.42
N LEU A 169 -1.05 -18.38 1.08
CA LEU A 169 -0.71 -19.80 0.84
C LEU A 169 -0.11 -20.03 -0.56
N ARG A 170 -0.29 -19.10 -1.50
CA ARG A 170 0.14 -19.22 -2.91
C ARG A 170 1.41 -18.42 -3.25
N SER A 171 2.07 -17.78 -2.26
CA SER A 171 3.31 -17.03 -2.49
C SER A 171 4.41 -17.93 -3.05
N LEU A 172 5.23 -17.39 -3.96
CA LEU A 172 6.34 -18.12 -4.57
C LEU A 172 7.47 -18.44 -3.57
N SER A 173 7.46 -17.80 -2.40
CA SER A 173 8.29 -18.21 -1.27
C SER A 173 7.90 -19.56 -0.65
N ARG A 174 6.72 -20.09 -0.98
CA ARG A 174 6.16 -21.34 -0.41
C ARG A 174 5.90 -22.40 -1.46
N VAL A 175 5.44 -22.00 -2.63
CA VAL A 175 5.10 -22.90 -3.74
C VAL A 175 5.92 -22.54 -4.98
N PRO A 176 6.39 -23.51 -5.77
CA PRO A 176 7.09 -23.22 -7.01
C PRO A 176 6.17 -22.53 -8.03
N PRO A 177 6.73 -21.87 -9.06
CA PRO A 177 5.95 -21.32 -10.16
C PRO A 177 5.18 -22.43 -10.90
N SER A 178 4.07 -22.05 -11.54
CA SER A 178 3.34 -22.98 -12.42
C SER A 178 4.14 -23.29 -13.68
N SER A 179 3.74 -24.33 -14.42
CA SER A 179 4.37 -24.66 -15.71
C SER A 179 4.27 -23.49 -16.70
N THR A 180 3.12 -22.82 -16.75
CA THR A 180 2.92 -21.64 -17.60
C THR A 180 3.84 -20.49 -17.22
N GLU A 181 4.01 -20.21 -15.93
CA GLU A 181 4.92 -19.16 -15.45
C GLU A 181 6.40 -19.49 -15.75
N ALA A 182 6.77 -20.77 -15.67
CA ALA A 182 8.10 -21.23 -16.04
C ALA A 182 8.37 -21.07 -17.55
N GLU A 183 7.39 -21.41 -18.40
CA GLU A 183 7.46 -21.21 -19.86
C GLU A 183 7.59 -19.73 -20.22
N GLU A 184 6.87 -18.85 -19.53
CA GLU A 184 6.94 -17.40 -19.72
C GLU A 184 8.28 -16.82 -19.28
N LEU A 185 8.80 -17.24 -18.12
CA LEU A 185 10.16 -16.88 -17.69
C LEU A 185 11.20 -17.31 -18.72
N HIS A 186 11.06 -18.51 -19.28
CA HIS A 186 11.97 -18.99 -20.32
C HIS A 186 11.85 -18.17 -21.61
N SER A 187 10.62 -17.83 -22.03
CA SER A 187 10.36 -16.99 -23.20
C SER A 187 10.97 -15.60 -23.02
N MET A 188 10.79 -15.00 -21.84
CA MET A 188 11.39 -13.72 -21.46
C MET A 188 12.92 -13.80 -21.50
N TYR A 189 13.53 -14.88 -20.99
CA TYR A 189 14.98 -15.09 -21.08
C TYR A 189 15.47 -15.16 -22.54
N LEU A 190 14.82 -15.95 -23.40
CA LEU A 190 15.19 -16.07 -24.81
C LEU A 190 15.09 -14.71 -25.54
N GLN A 191 14.08 -13.92 -25.21
CA GLN A 191 13.81 -12.65 -25.88
C GLN A 191 14.69 -11.49 -25.38
N TYR A 192 14.89 -11.37 -24.06
CA TYR A 192 15.44 -10.15 -23.45
C TYR A 192 16.79 -10.36 -22.74
N ALA A 193 17.10 -11.58 -22.29
CA ALA A 193 18.35 -11.85 -21.58
C ALA A 193 19.51 -12.16 -22.52
N GLN A 194 19.22 -12.68 -23.72
CA GLN A 194 20.24 -12.92 -24.74
C GLN A 194 20.65 -11.61 -25.42
N ASP A 195 21.95 -11.45 -25.69
CA ASP A 195 22.52 -10.24 -26.29
C ASP A 195 22.32 -10.24 -27.81
N ASN A 196 21.06 -10.32 -28.23
CA ASN A 196 20.68 -10.54 -29.63
C ASN A 196 20.61 -9.26 -30.46
N GLY A 197 21.11 -8.13 -29.95
CA GLY A 197 21.14 -6.85 -30.68
C GLY A 197 19.76 -6.34 -31.11
N LEU A 198 18.69 -6.70 -30.38
CA LEU A 198 17.33 -6.28 -30.69
C LEU A 198 17.23 -4.75 -30.59
N SER A 199 16.81 -4.11 -31.68
CA SER A 199 16.57 -2.67 -31.75
C SER A 199 15.21 -2.32 -31.14
N GLY A 200 15.13 -1.22 -30.39
CA GLY A 200 13.86 -0.64 -29.91
C GLY A 200 13.60 -0.70 -28.40
N TYR A 201 14.46 -1.34 -27.60
CA TYR A 201 14.37 -1.30 -26.14
C TYR A 201 15.75 -1.33 -25.48
N GLU A 202 15.83 -0.94 -24.21
CA GLU A 202 17.04 -1.00 -23.40
C GLU A 202 16.89 -2.08 -22.31
N ARG A 203 17.69 -3.14 -22.36
CA ARG A 203 17.74 -4.15 -21.31
C ARG A 203 18.41 -3.60 -20.06
N VAL A 204 17.79 -3.82 -18.90
CA VAL A 204 18.38 -3.50 -17.59
C VAL A 204 18.28 -4.73 -16.69
N TRP A 205 19.39 -5.13 -16.07
CA TRP A 205 19.36 -6.24 -15.12
C TRP A 205 18.66 -5.82 -13.83
N MET A 206 17.83 -6.70 -13.27
CA MET A 206 17.08 -6.40 -12.04
C MET A 206 17.98 -5.89 -10.92
N GLY A 207 19.11 -6.55 -10.65
CA GLY A 207 20.08 -6.14 -9.63
C GLY A 207 20.72 -4.75 -9.84
N GLU A 208 20.69 -4.20 -11.05
CA GLU A 208 21.22 -2.86 -11.37
C GLU A 208 20.19 -1.75 -11.13
N THR A 209 18.95 -2.10 -10.81
CA THR A 209 17.87 -1.13 -10.55
C THR A 209 17.75 -0.74 -9.07
N ASN A 210 18.71 -1.12 -8.24
CA ASN A 210 18.58 -0.96 -6.80
C ASN A 210 18.81 0.50 -6.35
N LEU A 211 17.89 1.03 -5.55
CA LEU A 211 18.11 2.28 -4.79
C LEU A 211 17.96 2.03 -3.30
N GLU A 212 18.76 2.74 -2.51
CA GLU A 212 18.73 2.62 -1.05
C GLU A 212 18.49 3.96 -0.35
N LYS A 213 17.80 3.90 0.77
CA LYS A 213 17.64 5.01 1.72
C LYS A 213 17.86 4.48 3.13
N THR A 214 18.87 4.99 3.82
CA THR A 214 19.18 4.64 5.22
C THR A 214 18.95 5.82 6.12
N MET A 215 18.26 5.61 7.24
CA MET A 215 17.86 6.68 8.15
C MET A 215 17.70 6.21 9.59
N LEU A 216 17.92 7.12 10.54
CA LEU A 216 17.65 6.88 11.95
C LEU A 216 16.17 7.16 12.25
N MET A 217 15.55 6.31 13.06
CA MET A 217 14.15 6.48 13.47
C MET A 217 14.03 7.34 14.72
N PHE A 218 13.31 8.46 14.62
CA PHE A 218 13.23 9.46 15.67
C PHE A 218 11.88 9.44 16.42
N PRO A 219 11.84 9.95 17.67
CA PRO A 219 10.63 9.95 18.47
C PRO A 219 9.44 10.71 17.85
N GLN A 220 9.64 11.63 16.89
CA GLN A 220 8.58 12.35 16.18
C GLN A 220 7.82 11.46 15.20
N GLU A 221 8.40 10.34 14.77
CA GLU A 221 7.86 9.39 13.78
C GLU A 221 7.11 8.24 14.45
N ARG A 222 6.95 8.32 15.78
CA ARG A 222 6.33 7.29 16.58
C ARG A 222 4.81 7.35 16.48
N ASN A 223 4.20 6.17 16.46
CA ASN A 223 2.82 6.02 16.86
C ASN A 223 2.68 6.14 18.39
N VAL A 224 1.43 6.07 18.85
CA VAL A 224 1.08 6.13 20.27
C VAL A 224 1.82 5.05 21.12
N HIS A 225 2.40 4.00 20.50
CA HIS A 225 3.16 2.91 21.15
C HIS A 225 4.68 3.08 21.16
N GLN A 226 5.21 4.25 20.84
CA GLN A 226 6.67 4.47 20.80
C GLN A 226 7.37 3.54 19.78
N LYS A 227 6.66 3.17 18.71
CA LYS A 227 7.19 2.46 17.55
C LYS A 227 6.93 3.29 16.30
N VAL A 228 7.75 3.12 15.27
CA VAL A 228 7.50 3.81 14.01
C VAL A 228 6.13 3.42 13.48
N PHE A 229 5.37 4.43 13.05
CA PHE A 229 4.01 4.26 12.59
C PHE A 229 3.95 3.59 11.21
N GLY A 230 2.94 2.74 10.97
CA GLY A 230 2.80 1.98 9.73
C GLY A 230 2.62 2.90 8.51
N GLY A 231 1.80 3.93 8.66
CA GLY A 231 1.62 5.00 7.68
C GLY A 231 2.91 5.71 7.29
N TYR A 232 3.79 5.98 8.26
CA TYR A 232 5.06 6.63 7.99
C TYR A 232 6.01 5.72 7.20
N LEU A 233 6.07 4.42 7.52
CA LEU A 233 6.83 3.44 6.72
C LEU A 233 6.30 3.36 5.28
N MET A 234 4.97 3.36 5.10
CA MET A 234 4.36 3.39 3.78
C MET A 234 4.75 4.64 2.99
N ARG A 235 4.76 5.83 3.63
CA ARG A 235 5.21 7.07 2.99
C ARG A 235 6.66 6.97 2.55
N LEU A 236 7.56 6.52 3.43
CA LEU A 236 8.98 6.41 3.09
C LEU A 236 9.23 5.42 1.94
N ALA A 237 8.54 4.28 1.97
CA ALA A 237 8.63 3.27 0.90
C ALA A 237 8.05 3.80 -0.41
N TYR A 238 6.93 4.54 -0.36
CA TYR A 238 6.36 5.21 -1.53
C TYR A 238 7.34 6.19 -2.16
N GLU A 239 7.98 7.05 -1.36
CA GLU A 239 8.95 8.04 -1.85
C GLU A 239 10.15 7.37 -2.53
N LEU A 240 10.68 6.28 -1.96
CA LEU A 240 11.80 5.54 -2.56
C LEU A 240 11.37 4.79 -3.84
N GLY A 241 10.20 4.14 -3.81
CA GLY A 241 9.64 3.45 -4.97
C GLY A 241 9.35 4.38 -6.14
N PHE A 242 8.80 5.56 -5.85
CA PHE A 242 8.58 6.63 -6.84
C PHE A 242 9.91 7.06 -7.48
N ALA A 243 10.95 7.32 -6.67
CA ALA A 243 12.26 7.70 -7.19
C ALA A 243 12.85 6.61 -8.10
N ASN A 244 12.72 5.34 -7.72
CA ASN A 244 13.18 4.21 -8.54
C ASN A 244 12.41 4.11 -9.86
N ALA A 245 11.08 4.13 -9.79
CA ALA A 245 10.24 4.11 -10.99
C ALA A 245 10.58 5.27 -11.95
N SER A 246 10.73 6.50 -11.44
CA SER A 246 11.10 7.66 -12.26
C SER A 246 12.50 7.55 -12.88
N LEU A 247 13.50 7.09 -12.12
CA LEU A 247 14.85 6.88 -12.66
C LEU A 247 14.89 5.74 -13.68
N PHE A 248 14.07 4.72 -13.48
CA PHE A 248 13.92 3.63 -14.42
C PHE A 248 13.26 4.12 -15.71
N THR A 249 12.06 4.71 -15.65
CA THR A 249 11.32 5.18 -16.84
C THR A 249 11.95 6.40 -17.50
N ARG A 250 12.85 7.12 -16.80
CA ARG A 250 13.38 8.43 -17.20
C ARG A 250 12.27 9.47 -17.43
N SER A 251 11.16 9.33 -16.70
CA SER A 251 9.98 10.19 -16.81
C SER A 251 9.33 10.39 -15.44
N HIS A 252 8.44 11.37 -15.35
CA HIS A 252 7.51 11.45 -14.23
C HIS A 252 6.54 10.27 -14.30
N VAL A 253 6.13 9.79 -13.13
CA VAL A 253 5.30 8.59 -13.02
C VAL A 253 4.11 8.85 -12.11
N THR A 254 2.95 8.37 -12.54
CA THR A 254 1.72 8.45 -11.78
C THR A 254 1.54 7.14 -11.02
N PHE A 255 1.22 7.26 -9.74
CA PHE A 255 0.92 6.11 -8.89
C PHE A 255 -0.40 5.47 -9.30
N MET A 256 -0.36 4.16 -9.55
CA MET A 256 -1.53 3.37 -9.93
C MET A 256 -2.09 2.57 -8.75
N SER A 257 -1.22 1.86 -8.03
CA SER A 257 -1.66 0.97 -6.95
C SER A 257 -0.55 0.56 -6.01
N LEU A 258 -0.93 0.25 -4.78
CA LEU A 258 -0.12 -0.38 -3.75
C LEU A 258 -0.71 -1.76 -3.46
N ASP A 259 0.10 -2.80 -3.52
CA ASP A 259 -0.35 -4.16 -3.22
C ASP A 259 -0.62 -4.37 -1.73
N SER A 260 -1.16 -5.54 -1.40
CA SER A 260 -1.38 -5.89 0.00
C SER A 260 -0.07 -5.95 0.78
N ILE A 261 -0.01 -5.24 1.91
CA ILE A 261 1.14 -5.19 2.80
C ILE A 261 0.82 -5.95 4.08
N SER A 262 1.79 -6.68 4.62
CA SER A 262 1.73 -7.21 5.99
C SER A 262 2.85 -6.61 6.83
N PHE A 263 2.50 -6.07 8.01
CA PHE A 263 3.47 -5.54 8.98
C PHE A 263 3.99 -6.68 9.83
N ALA A 264 5.09 -7.30 9.40
CA ALA A 264 5.61 -8.51 10.02
C ALA A 264 6.23 -8.24 11.40
N LYS A 265 6.97 -7.13 11.54
CA LYS A 265 7.68 -6.79 12.77
C LYS A 265 7.64 -5.27 13.05
N PRO A 266 7.57 -4.85 14.32
CA PRO A 266 7.59 -3.44 14.68
C PRO A 266 8.99 -2.84 14.52
N VAL A 267 9.06 -1.58 14.09
CA VAL A 267 10.31 -0.81 14.01
C VAL A 267 10.47 0.03 15.29
N PRO A 268 11.48 -0.21 16.15
CA PRO A 268 11.72 0.59 17.34
C PRO A 268 12.24 2.01 17.03
N ILE A 269 11.92 2.97 17.89
CA ILE A 269 12.61 4.27 17.85
C ILE A 269 14.08 4.09 18.21
N GLY A 270 14.95 4.83 17.53
CA GLY A 270 16.41 4.75 17.66
C GLY A 270 17.06 3.66 16.81
N SER A 271 16.28 2.84 16.10
CA SER A 271 16.86 1.88 15.16
C SER A 271 17.30 2.54 13.86
N ILE A 272 18.28 1.95 13.20
CA ILE A 272 18.63 2.28 11.81
C ILE A 272 17.66 1.52 10.90
N LEU A 273 16.90 2.25 10.09
CA LEU A 273 16.03 1.71 9.06
C LEU A 273 16.74 1.84 7.70
N ARG A 274 16.90 0.71 7.00
CA ARG A 274 17.34 0.65 5.60
C ARG A 274 16.14 0.28 4.73
N LEU A 275 15.86 1.12 3.75
CA LEU A 275 14.93 0.83 2.67
C LEU A 275 15.72 0.52 1.41
N THR A 276 15.42 -0.60 0.76
CA THR A 276 16.01 -0.98 -0.52
C THR A 276 14.90 -1.21 -1.52
N SER A 277 14.96 -0.54 -2.67
CA SER A 277 13.98 -0.68 -3.75
C SER A 277 14.59 -1.34 -4.97
N GLN A 278 13.78 -2.08 -5.72
CA GLN A 278 14.17 -2.74 -6.96
C GLN A 278 12.98 -2.81 -7.93
N ILE A 279 13.23 -2.62 -9.22
CA ILE A 279 12.21 -2.83 -10.26
C ILE A 279 11.96 -4.33 -10.39
N LEU A 280 10.74 -4.76 -10.14
CA LEU A 280 10.36 -6.18 -10.16
C LEU A 280 9.87 -6.61 -11.54
N HIS A 281 9.02 -5.80 -12.17
CA HIS A 281 8.41 -6.15 -13.44
C HIS A 281 8.11 -4.88 -14.25
N THR A 282 8.17 -4.99 -15.57
CA THR A 282 7.77 -3.95 -16.52
C THR A 282 6.88 -4.58 -17.58
N THR A 283 5.89 -3.84 -18.09
CA THR A 283 5.19 -4.27 -19.31
C THR A 283 6.19 -4.41 -20.46
N PRO A 284 5.99 -5.36 -21.38
CA PRO A 284 6.78 -5.46 -22.61
C PRO A 284 6.97 -4.10 -23.31
N PRO A 285 8.14 -3.83 -23.90
CA PRO A 285 8.37 -2.59 -24.64
C PRO A 285 7.35 -2.42 -25.77
N GLY A 286 6.74 -1.22 -25.84
CA GLY A 286 5.72 -0.88 -26.82
C GLY A 286 4.28 -1.15 -26.38
N GLU A 287 4.05 -1.86 -25.28
CA GLU A 287 2.70 -2.03 -24.71
C GLU A 287 2.24 -0.76 -23.97
N LEU A 288 0.97 -0.40 -24.14
CA LEU A 288 0.36 0.79 -23.55
C LEU A 288 -0.85 0.44 -22.66
N PRO A 289 -1.01 1.11 -21.50
CA PRO A 289 -0.04 2.04 -20.91
C PRO A 289 1.20 1.28 -20.45
N GLY A 290 2.37 1.92 -20.57
CA GLY A 290 3.59 1.36 -20.00
C GLY A 290 3.48 1.32 -18.48
N VAL A 291 3.79 0.18 -17.86
CA VAL A 291 3.69 0.01 -16.40
C VAL A 291 4.99 -0.51 -15.82
N VAL A 292 5.35 0.05 -14.66
CA VAL A 292 6.50 -0.36 -13.86
C VAL A 292 6.03 -0.78 -12.48
N HIS A 293 6.45 -1.97 -12.05
CA HIS A 293 6.18 -2.52 -10.74
C HIS A 293 7.48 -2.54 -9.92
N VAL A 294 7.48 -1.92 -8.74
CA VAL A 294 8.67 -1.77 -7.89
C VAL A 294 8.39 -2.32 -6.51
N GLY A 295 9.33 -3.12 -6.02
CA GLY A 295 9.38 -3.63 -4.67
C GLY A 295 10.26 -2.75 -3.80
N VAL A 296 9.88 -2.56 -2.54
CA VAL A 296 10.64 -1.82 -1.54
C VAL A 296 10.64 -2.63 -0.25
N GLN A 297 11.82 -3.08 0.17
CA GLN A 297 12.02 -3.81 1.41
C GLN A 297 12.47 -2.85 2.50
N ALA A 298 11.88 -3.00 3.69
CA ALA A 298 12.25 -2.24 4.87
C ALA A 298 12.89 -3.16 5.90
N ASN A 299 14.15 -2.85 6.24
CA ASN A 299 14.98 -3.64 7.15
C ASN A 299 15.42 -2.79 8.34
N VAL A 300 15.30 -3.34 9.54
CA VAL A 300 15.97 -2.80 10.72
C VAL A 300 17.37 -3.38 10.82
N VAL A 301 18.37 -2.53 10.95
CA VAL A 301 19.78 -2.92 11.05
C VAL A 301 20.22 -2.92 12.50
N ASP A 302 20.76 -4.05 12.96
CA ASP A 302 21.43 -4.14 14.26
C ASP A 302 22.82 -3.50 14.19
N VAL A 303 23.03 -2.44 14.96
CA VAL A 303 24.28 -1.65 14.90
C VAL A 303 25.50 -2.44 15.35
N ARG A 304 25.35 -3.41 16.24
CA ARG A 304 26.48 -4.17 16.81
C ARG A 304 26.95 -5.27 15.88
N THR A 305 26.02 -5.91 15.18
CA THR A 305 26.27 -7.12 14.39
C THR A 305 26.20 -6.87 12.89
N GLY A 306 25.59 -5.77 12.45
CA GLY A 306 25.27 -5.50 11.05
C GLY A 306 24.15 -6.37 10.48
N GLN A 307 23.52 -7.24 11.30
CA GLN A 307 22.44 -8.10 10.82
C GLN A 307 21.19 -7.27 10.51
N GLU A 308 20.55 -7.62 9.40
CA GLU A 308 19.32 -6.98 8.95
C GLU A 308 18.10 -7.86 9.23
N GLN A 309 17.03 -7.22 9.66
CA GLN A 309 15.74 -7.86 9.89
C GLN A 309 14.67 -7.15 9.08
N THR A 310 14.14 -7.84 8.07
CA THR A 310 13.00 -7.35 7.28
C THR A 310 11.76 -7.20 8.16
N THR A 311 11.17 -6.01 8.13
CA THR A 311 9.94 -5.68 8.84
C THR A 311 8.75 -5.62 7.89
N ASN A 312 8.98 -5.14 6.67
CA ASN A 312 7.94 -4.93 5.65
C ASN A 312 8.50 -5.11 4.23
N ASP A 313 7.63 -5.58 3.34
CA ASP A 313 7.81 -5.58 1.89
C ASP A 313 6.64 -4.79 1.31
N PHE A 314 6.95 -3.75 0.55
CA PHE A 314 5.98 -2.89 -0.11
C PHE A 314 6.13 -3.05 -1.61
N ARG A 315 5.01 -3.13 -2.33
CA ARG A 315 5.02 -3.23 -3.78
C ARG A 315 4.07 -2.23 -4.36
N PHE A 316 4.58 -1.41 -5.25
CA PHE A 316 3.74 -0.42 -5.91
C PHE A 316 3.87 -0.52 -7.42
N THR A 317 2.87 0.06 -8.07
CA THR A 317 2.73 0.08 -9.52
C THR A 317 2.57 1.53 -9.95
N TRP A 318 3.31 1.91 -10.99
CA TRP A 318 3.26 3.23 -11.60
C TRP A 318 3.21 3.12 -13.11
N TYR A 319 2.78 4.20 -13.76
CA TYR A 319 2.86 4.38 -15.21
C TYR A 319 3.43 5.76 -15.54
N PRO A 320 4.14 5.95 -16.67
CA PRO A 320 4.62 7.26 -17.10
C PRO A 320 3.47 8.27 -17.24
N ASP A 321 3.67 9.51 -16.80
CA ASP A 321 2.63 10.56 -16.80
C ASP A 321 2.11 10.90 -18.20
N ASP A 322 2.99 10.82 -19.21
CA ASP A 322 2.68 11.00 -20.63
C ASP A 322 1.94 9.80 -21.24
N GLY A 323 1.71 8.75 -20.45
CA GLY A 323 1.11 7.49 -20.89
C GLY A 323 1.99 6.71 -21.86
N ALA A 324 3.27 7.06 -21.99
CA ALA A 324 4.18 6.42 -22.94
C ALA A 324 4.48 4.96 -22.56
N ALA A 325 4.95 4.20 -23.55
CA ALA A 325 5.46 2.86 -23.32
C ALA A 325 6.77 2.92 -22.54
N VAL A 326 6.99 1.93 -21.68
CA VAL A 326 8.27 1.78 -20.98
C VAL A 326 9.27 1.14 -21.93
N VAL A 327 10.25 1.91 -22.39
CA VAL A 327 11.28 1.45 -23.35
C VAL A 327 12.39 0.62 -22.72
N ARG A 328 12.50 0.62 -21.39
CA ARG A 328 13.49 -0.18 -20.66
C ARG A 328 12.85 -1.46 -20.15
N GLN A 329 13.41 -2.61 -20.52
CA GLN A 329 12.92 -3.90 -20.06
C GLN A 329 13.76 -4.40 -18.89
N VAL A 330 13.12 -4.65 -17.75
CA VAL A 330 13.80 -5.25 -16.61
C VAL A 330 13.92 -6.77 -16.81
N VAL A 331 15.09 -7.32 -16.55
CA VAL A 331 15.40 -8.74 -16.77
C VAL A 331 16.03 -9.37 -15.52
N PRO A 332 15.43 -10.44 -14.95
CA PRO A 332 16.04 -11.19 -13.86
C PRO A 332 17.26 -11.98 -14.34
N LYS A 333 18.31 -12.02 -13.52
CA LYS A 333 19.53 -12.78 -13.77
C LYS A 333 19.65 -14.02 -12.87
N THR A 334 19.12 -13.92 -11.65
CA THR A 334 19.14 -15.00 -10.65
C THR A 334 17.76 -15.65 -10.49
N TYR A 335 17.73 -16.87 -9.94
CA TYR A 335 16.47 -17.53 -9.61
C TYR A 335 15.61 -16.71 -8.64
N GLN A 336 16.23 -16.08 -7.64
CA GLN A 336 15.53 -15.22 -6.69
C GLN A 336 14.88 -14.02 -7.40
N GLU A 337 15.60 -13.35 -8.29
CA GLU A 337 15.04 -12.26 -9.10
C GLU A 337 13.91 -12.76 -10.00
N ALA A 338 14.04 -13.96 -10.58
CA ALA A 338 12.98 -14.54 -11.40
C ALA A 338 11.69 -14.78 -10.61
N MET A 339 11.80 -15.20 -9.34
CA MET A 339 10.62 -15.34 -8.46
C MET A 339 9.99 -13.97 -8.17
N LEU A 340 10.79 -12.96 -7.86
CA LEU A 340 10.29 -11.61 -7.62
C LEU A 340 9.65 -10.99 -8.88
N TRP A 341 10.21 -11.27 -10.05
CA TRP A 341 9.68 -10.86 -11.33
C TRP A 341 8.29 -11.46 -11.58
N LEU A 342 8.13 -12.77 -11.33
CA LEU A 342 6.83 -13.44 -11.41
C LEU A 342 5.84 -12.92 -10.36
N GLU A 343 6.26 -12.64 -9.13
CA GLU A 343 5.38 -12.02 -8.13
C GLU A 343 4.90 -10.64 -8.59
N GLY A 344 5.79 -9.85 -9.22
CA GLY A 344 5.42 -8.57 -9.83
C GLY A 344 4.42 -8.74 -10.97
N LYS A 345 4.61 -9.75 -11.83
CA LYS A 345 3.65 -10.07 -12.89
C LYS A 345 2.26 -10.42 -12.31
N ARG A 346 2.20 -11.34 -11.34
CA ARG A 346 0.94 -11.74 -10.67
C ARG A 346 0.21 -10.53 -10.08
N ALA A 347 0.95 -9.59 -9.49
CA ALA A 347 0.38 -8.37 -8.93
C ALA A 347 -0.24 -7.46 -10.01
N LEU A 348 0.42 -7.31 -11.16
CA LEU A 348 -0.11 -6.53 -12.28
C LEU A 348 -1.37 -7.17 -12.88
N GLU A 349 -1.36 -8.49 -13.08
CA GLU A 349 -2.53 -9.24 -13.58
C GLU A 349 -3.73 -9.13 -12.63
N MET A 350 -3.50 -9.29 -11.32
CA MET A 350 -4.54 -9.10 -10.32
C MET A 350 -5.11 -7.67 -10.38
N GLY A 351 -4.24 -6.66 -10.52
CA GLY A 351 -4.66 -5.27 -10.70
C GLY A 351 -5.51 -5.07 -11.94
N ASN A 352 -5.12 -5.66 -13.07
CA ASN A 352 -5.85 -5.59 -14.33
C ASN A 352 -7.22 -6.26 -14.23
N GLN A 353 -7.33 -7.41 -13.56
CA GLN A 353 -8.61 -8.07 -13.32
C GLN A 353 -9.55 -7.18 -12.49
N ILE A 354 -9.06 -6.62 -11.38
CA ILE A 354 -9.84 -5.72 -10.51
C ILE A 354 -10.32 -4.48 -11.29
N ARG A 355 -9.45 -3.87 -12.10
CA ARG A 355 -9.81 -2.71 -12.93
C ARG A 355 -10.78 -3.08 -14.06
N GLY A 356 -10.59 -4.23 -14.70
CA GLY A 356 -11.45 -4.72 -15.77
C GLY A 356 -12.87 -5.06 -15.30
N GLU A 357 -13.01 -5.68 -14.13
CA GLU A 357 -14.32 -5.92 -13.49
C GLU A 357 -15.06 -4.62 -13.15
N ARG A 358 -14.33 -3.56 -12.79
CA ARG A 358 -14.92 -2.24 -12.49
C ARG A 358 -15.41 -1.49 -13.73
N ASN A 359 -14.69 -1.60 -14.85
CA ASN A 359 -15.08 -0.94 -16.11
C ASN A 359 -16.31 -1.58 -16.76
N LYS A 360 -16.65 -2.81 -16.38
CA LYS A 360 -17.96 -3.40 -16.67
C LYS A 360 -19.00 -2.71 -15.78
N LYS A 361 -19.56 -1.59 -16.23
CA LYS A 361 -20.78 -1.02 -15.63
C LYS A 361 -21.81 -2.15 -15.47
N PRO A 362 -22.61 -2.17 -14.38
CA PRO A 362 -23.75 -3.08 -14.33
C PRO A 362 -24.63 -2.74 -15.53
N SER A 363 -24.82 -3.72 -16.42
CA SER A 363 -25.86 -3.65 -17.44
C SER A 363 -27.18 -3.46 -16.70
N THR A 364 -27.71 -2.24 -16.74
CA THR A 364 -29.08 -1.92 -16.36
C THR A 364 -30.07 -2.73 -17.18
#